data_AF-A0A9W7IRH2-F1
#
_entry.id   AF-A0A9W7IRH2-F1
#
_cell.length_a   1.000
_cell.length_b   1.000
_cell.length_c   1.000
_cell.angle_alpha   90.00
_cell.angle_beta   90.00
_cell.angle_gamma   90.00
#
_symmetry.space_group_name_H-M   'P 1'
#
loop_
_entity.id
_entity.type
_entity.pdbx_description
1 polymer ?
#
loop_
_entity_poly.entity_id
_entity_poly.type
_entity_poly.pdbx_seq_one_letter_code
_entity_poly.pdbx_strand_id
1 'polypeptide(L)' 'MKCQKCRTKALEVAAKQKGVNFVGLEGNEKDKVVVIGEGFEFDAVKLTTNLRKKVGPTEILTLAEQK' A
#
# COMPACT_ATOMS: atom_id res chain seq x y z
N MET A 1 0.69 -2.33 11.79
CA MET A 1 1.92 -1.50 11.77
C MET A 1 2.01 -0.69 13.06
N LYS A 2 2.92 -0.99 14.00
CA LYS A 2 2.94 -0.37 15.35
C LYS A 2 3.95 0.76 15.56
N CYS A 3 4.75 1.10 14.55
CA CYS A 3 5.82 2.10 14.68
C CYS A 3 5.76 3.16 13.59
N GLN A 4 6.14 4.41 13.89
CA GLN A 4 6.14 5.51 12.90
C GLN A 4 7.05 5.22 11.70
N LYS A 5 8.25 4.67 11.95
CA LYS A 5 9.18 4.24 10.90
C LYS A 5 8.57 3.19 9.95
N CYS A 6 7.76 2.29 10.51
CA CYS A 6 7.06 1.24 9.76
C CYS A 6 6.01 1.85 8.82
N ARG A 7 5.25 2.83 9.31
CA ARG A 7 4.23 3.56 8.54
C ARG A 7 4.85 4.35 7.38
N THR A 8 5.92 5.08 7.66
CA THR A 8 6.66 5.82 6.62
C THR A 8 7.21 4.88 5.55
N LYS A 9 7.81 3.75 5.96
CA LYS A 9 8.36 2.77 5.03
C LYS A 9 7.29 2.09 4.17
N ALA A 10 6.11 1.82 4.74
CA ALA A 10 4.98 1.28 3.99
C ALA A 10 4.50 2.24 2.89
N LEU A 11 4.34 3.52 3.24
CA LEU A 11 4.00 4.57 2.26
C LEU A 11 5.07 4.72 1.19
N GLU A 12 6.36 4.70 1.56
CA GLU A 12 7.46 4.77 0.59
C GLU A 12 7.47 3.59 -0.38
N VAL A 13 7.22 2.38 0.12
CA VAL A 13 7.18 1.17 -0.73
C VAL A 13 5.97 1.21 -1.66
N ALA A 14 4.81 1.66 -1.16
CA ALA A 14 3.62 1.82 -1.98
C ALA A 14 3.79 2.90 -3.05
N ALA A 15 4.33 4.07 -2.70
CA ALA A 15 4.55 5.17 -3.64
C ALA A 15 5.60 4.84 -4.71
N LYS A 16 6.55 3.94 -4.43
CA LYS A 16 7.54 3.49 -5.42
C LYS A 16 6.99 2.52 -6.45
N GLN A 17 5.79 1.98 -6.25
CA GLN A 17 5.19 1.10 -7.25
C GLN A 17 4.73 1.91 -8.47
N LYS A 18 4.99 1.35 -9.66
CA LYS A 18 4.52 1.93 -10.92
C LYS A 18 2.99 1.93 -11.00
N GLY A 19 2.44 2.96 -11.61
CA GLY A 19 0.99 3.15 -11.74
C GLY A 19 0.30 3.64 -10.47
N VAL A 20 1.03 3.92 -9.38
CA VAL A 20 0.47 4.51 -8.17
C VAL A 20 0.41 6.03 -8.31
N ASN A 21 -0.78 6.59 -8.11
CA ASN A 21 -1.03 8.03 -8.15
C ASN A 21 -1.22 8.62 -6.74
N PHE A 22 -1.78 7.83 -5.82
CA PHE A 22 -2.01 8.25 -4.44
C PHE A 22 -1.69 7.14 -3.44
N VAL A 23 -1.15 7.53 -2.29
CA VAL A 23 -0.97 6.66 -1.12
C VAL A 23 -1.42 7.37 0.15
N GLY A 24 -2.10 6.64 1.02
CA GLY A 24 -2.59 7.15 2.30
C GLY A 24 -2.56 6.10 3.40
N LEU A 25 -2.69 6.57 4.64
CA LEU A 25 -2.91 5.70 5.80
C LEU A 25 -4.31 5.93 6.34
N GLU A 26 -5.01 4.84 6.60
CA GLU A 26 -6.36 4.82 7.14
C GLU A 26 -6.48 3.89 8.35
N GLY A 27 -7.65 3.92 9.00
CA GLY A 27 -7.92 3.21 10.24
C GLY A 27 -7.49 4.01 11.47
N ASN A 28 -8.13 3.72 12.61
CA ASN A 28 -7.90 4.42 13.86
C ASN A 28 -6.45 4.29 14.34
N GLU A 29 -5.80 3.15 14.06
CA GLU A 29 -4.40 2.91 14.40
C GLU A 29 -3.42 3.24 13.25
N LYS A 30 -3.91 3.81 12.13
CA LYS A 30 -3.13 4.08 10.90
C LYS A 30 -2.38 2.84 10.42
N ASP A 31 -3.08 1.72 10.46
CA ASP A 31 -2.60 0.37 10.17
C ASP A 31 -2.99 -0.10 8.75
N LYS A 32 -3.89 0.62 8.08
CA LYS A 32 -4.32 0.33 6.70
C LYS A 32 -3.63 1.27 5.73
N VAL A 33 -3.10 0.73 4.62
CA VAL A 33 -2.54 1.52 3.53
C VAL A 33 -3.57 1.56 2.40
N VAL A 34 -3.96 2.76 2.00
CA VAL A 34 -4.82 2.98 0.84
C VAL A 34 -3.95 3.42 -0.33
N VAL A 35 -4.16 2.79 -1.48
CA VAL A 35 -3.41 3.09 -2.69
C VAL A 35 -4.40 3.26 -3.82
N ILE A 36 -4.29 4.37 -4.54
CA ILE A 36 -5.02 4.61 -5.78
C ILE A 36 -3.99 4.57 -6.89
N GLY A 37 -4.24 3.72 -7.87
CA GLY A 37 -3.42 3.60 -9.05
C GLY A 37 -4.28 3.43 -10.29
N GLU A 38 -3.73 3.87 -11.41
CA GLU A 38 -4.41 3.83 -12.71
C GLU A 38 -3.51 3.12 -13.72
N GLY A 39 -4.16 2.43 -14.67
CA GLY A 39 -3.49 1.75 -15.77
C GLY A 39 -3.04 0.32 -15.50
N PHE A 40 -2.58 -0.33 -16.56
CA PHE A 40 -2.24 -1.76 -16.57
C PHE A 40 -0.96 -2.10 -15.78
N GLU A 41 -0.17 -1.10 -15.42
CA GLU A 41 1.06 -1.28 -14.62
C GLU A 41 0.77 -1.43 -13.11
N PHE A 42 -0.45 -1.11 -12.66
CA PHE A 42 -0.83 -1.23 -11.26
C PHE A 42 -1.19 -2.68 -10.92
N ASP A 43 -0.29 -3.34 -10.19
CA ASP A 43 -0.47 -4.71 -9.71
C ASP A 43 -0.55 -4.75 -8.19
N ALA A 44 -1.74 -5.04 -7.66
CA ALA A 44 -1.98 -5.13 -6.22
C ALA A 44 -1.28 -6.34 -5.56
N VAL A 45 -1.09 -7.44 -6.28
CA VAL A 45 -0.42 -8.64 -5.78
C VAL A 45 1.08 -8.36 -5.63
N LYS A 46 1.68 -7.70 -6.62
CA LYS A 46 3.08 -7.27 -6.58
C LYS A 46 3.33 -6.25 -5.48
N LEU A 47 2.41 -5.31 -5.28
CA LEU A 47 2.45 -4.35 -4.18
C LEU A 47 2.49 -5.04 -2.83
N THR A 48 1.53 -5.93 -2.61
CA THR A 48 1.36 -6.66 -1.36
C THR A 48 2.58 -7.54 -1.09
N THR A 49 3.14 -8.17 -2.12
CA THR A 49 4.38 -8.95 -2.02
C THR A 49 5.56 -8.09 -1.59
N ASN A 50 5.72 -6.89 -2.15
CA ASN A 50 6.78 -5.97 -1.77
C ASN A 50 6.62 -5.46 -0.33
N LEU A 51 5.39 -5.16 0.09
CA LEU A 51 5.09 -4.78 1.47
C LEU A 51 5.38 -5.91 2.45
N ARG A 52 4.99 -7.15 2.13
CA ARG A 52 5.34 -8.36 2.90
C ARG A 52 6.84 -8.51 3.11
N LYS A 53 7.63 -8.26 2.07
CA LYS A 53 9.10 -8.38 2.13
C LYS A 53 9.77 -7.23 2.89
N LYS A 54 9.30 -5.99 2.75
CA LYS A 54 10.01 -4.79 3.25
C LYS A 54 9.48 -4.21 4.55
N VAL A 55 8.21 -4.47 4.87
CA VAL A 55 7.51 -3.90 6.03
C VAL A 55 7.12 -5.00 7.00
N GLY A 56 6.56 -6.11 6.49
CA GLY A 56 6.11 -7.25 7.29
C GLY A 56 4.74 -7.76 6.81
N PRO A 57 4.10 -8.65 7.58
CA PRO A 57 2.83 -9.29 7.21
C PRO A 57 1.80 -8.25 6.75
N THR A 58 1.29 -8.42 5.53
CA THR A 58 0.39 -7.48 4.86
C THR A 58 -0.68 -8.27 4.11
N GLU A 59 -1.93 -7.86 4.17
CA GLU A 59 -3.04 -8.52 3.50
C GLU A 59 -3.85 -7.50 2.71
N ILE A 60 -4.42 -7.94 1.59
CA ILE A 60 -5.32 -7.13 0.79
C ILE A 60 -6.70 -7.23 1.44
N LEU A 61 -7.21 -6.12 1.93
CA LEU A 61 -8.54 -6.06 2.56
C LEU A 61 -9.63 -5.75 1.54
N THR A 62 -9.36 -4.85 0.59
CA THR A 62 -10.34 -4.39 -0.39
C THR A 62 -9.61 -4.03 -1.67
N LEU A 63 -10.17 -4.44 -2.80
CA LEU A 63 -9.79 -4.04 -4.14
C LEU A 63 -11.05 -3.64 -4.87
N ALA A 64 -11.07 -2.41 -5.38
CA ALA A 64 -12.17 -1.86 -6.14
C ALA A 64 -11.60 -0.98 -7.26
N GLU A 65 -12.30 -0.94 -8.39
CA GLU A 65 -12.02 0.01 -9.46
C GLU A 65 -12.61 1.37 -9.09
N GLN A 66 -11.85 2.44 -9.34
CA GLN A 66 -12.37 3.79 -9.22
C GLN A 66 -13.23 4.08 -10.46
N LYS A 67 -14.52 4.33 -10.24
CA LYS A 67 -15.49 4.71 -11.28
C LYS A 67 -15.45 6.21 -11.57
#